data_AF-A0A8T5N8B4-F1
#
_entry.id   AF-A0A8T5N8B4-F1
#
_cell.length_a   1.000
_cell.length_b   1.000
_cell.length_c   1.000
_cell.angle_alpha   90.00
_cell.angle_beta   90.00
_cell.angle_gamma   90.00
#
_symmetry.space_group_name_H-M   'P 1'
#
loop_
_entity.id
_entity.type
_entity.pdbx_description
1 polymer ?
#
loop_
_entity_poly.entity_id
_entity_poly.type
_entity_poly.pdbx_seq_one_letter_code
_entity_poly.pdbx_strand_id
1 'polypeptide(L)'
;AIDDILGKNLLQSTRDAPIITDFEVYETESLDNRWAILMMPCTWRYELIEAWYPRSVWNPYGQGIEIISDWEFYKPRKTYARIGGCYYSARLAVNENLTARNRQAGVVIFREAHAGYIMPVGVWNVRENVRDAVKKVPKKFVTLSVALAYIQTKMDIPMTRWIRTSGILKDMLYQRRIEDFLGGRAEPGLEAQDEDHGSEGQHSLQPI
;
A
#
# COMPACT_ATOMS: atom_id res chain seq x y z
N ALA A 1 7.45 -21.52 -10.16
CA ALA A 1 6.53 -22.13 -11.14
C ALA A 1 5.21 -22.54 -10.50
N ILE A 2 5.20 -23.44 -9.50
CA ILE A 2 3.98 -23.89 -8.81
C ILE A 2 3.26 -22.74 -8.09
N ASP A 3 4.00 -21.92 -7.33
CA ASP A 3 3.41 -20.78 -6.60
C ASP A 3 2.74 -19.74 -7.53
N ASP A 4 3.25 -19.57 -8.75
CA ASP A 4 2.65 -18.67 -9.75
C ASP A 4 1.30 -19.22 -10.26
N ILE A 5 1.23 -20.53 -10.52
CA ILE A 5 0.01 -21.20 -10.98
C ILE A 5 -1.06 -21.19 -9.88
N LEU A 6 -0.70 -21.57 -8.65
CA LEU A 6 -1.62 -21.54 -7.51
C LEU A 6 -2.11 -20.11 -7.23
N GLY A 7 -1.20 -19.13 -7.25
CA GLY A 7 -1.55 -17.74 -7.04
C GLY A 7 -2.51 -17.19 -8.10
N LYS A 8 -2.38 -17.60 -9.37
CA LYS A 8 -3.27 -17.18 -10.46
C LYS A 8 -4.68 -17.75 -10.34
N ASN A 9 -4.82 -19.00 -9.87
CA ASN A 9 -6.13 -19.62 -9.64
C ASN A 9 -6.89 -18.93 -8.50
N LEU A 10 -6.21 -18.66 -7.37
CA LEU A 10 -6.79 -17.91 -6.25
C LEU A 10 -7.15 -16.46 -6.64
N LEU A 11 -6.43 -15.88 -7.59
CA LEU A 11 -6.71 -14.53 -8.09
C LEU A 11 -8.02 -14.41 -8.85
N GLN A 12 -8.51 -15.49 -9.48
CA GLN A 12 -9.79 -15.43 -10.19
C GLN A 12 -10.95 -15.17 -9.22
N SER A 13 -10.99 -15.84 -8.07
CA SER A 13 -12.02 -15.61 -7.06
C SER A 13 -11.82 -14.32 -6.27
N THR A 14 -10.56 -13.93 -6.02
CA THR A 14 -10.23 -12.75 -5.21
C THR A 14 -10.56 -11.44 -5.93
N ARG A 15 -10.55 -11.41 -7.27
CA ARG A 15 -10.79 -10.19 -8.04
C ARG A 15 -12.22 -9.64 -7.97
N ASP A 16 -13.19 -10.55 -7.83
CA ASP A 16 -14.61 -10.20 -7.75
C ASP A 16 -15.08 -10.03 -6.30
N ALA A 17 -14.18 -10.22 -5.33
CA ALA A 17 -14.50 -10.06 -3.92
C ALA A 17 -14.59 -8.58 -3.51
N PRO A 18 -15.40 -8.24 -2.48
CA PRO A 18 -15.48 -6.88 -1.95
C PRO A 18 -14.11 -6.34 -1.51
N ILE A 19 -13.86 -5.07 -1.79
CA ILE A 19 -12.62 -4.38 -1.39
C ILE A 19 -12.62 -4.18 0.13
N ILE A 20 -11.44 -4.27 0.77
CA ILE A 20 -11.28 -3.88 2.18
C ILE A 20 -11.64 -2.40 2.42
N THR A 21 -12.03 -2.05 3.64
CA THR A 21 -12.50 -0.69 3.98
C THR A 21 -11.37 0.25 4.37
N ASP A 22 -10.40 -0.25 5.14
CA ASP A 22 -9.35 0.54 5.78
C ASP A 22 -7.97 0.18 5.19
N PHE A 23 -6.99 1.05 5.41
CA PHE A 23 -5.59 0.67 5.22
C PHE A 23 -5.18 -0.25 6.37
N GLU A 24 -4.65 -1.42 6.04
CA GLU A 24 -4.20 -2.41 7.02
C GLU A 24 -2.68 -2.57 6.92
N VAL A 25 -1.98 -2.49 8.04
CA VAL A 25 -0.55 -2.79 8.13
C VAL A 25 -0.35 -4.03 9.00
N TYR A 26 0.35 -5.00 8.42
CA TYR A 26 0.86 -6.18 9.09
C TYR A 26 2.37 -6.07 9.19
N GLU A 27 2.96 -6.63 10.25
CA GLU A 27 4.40 -6.58 10.47
C GLU A 27 4.91 -7.91 11.04
N THR A 28 6.14 -8.25 10.69
CA THR A 28 6.88 -9.33 11.36
C THR A 28 8.37 -9.07 11.25
N GLU A 29 9.13 -9.63 12.19
CA GLU A 29 10.58 -9.60 12.19
C GLU A 29 11.08 -11.02 12.45
N SER A 30 12.01 -11.49 11.62
CA SER A 30 12.54 -12.84 11.72
C SER A 30 13.87 -12.94 10.99
N LEU A 31 14.84 -13.65 11.59
CA LEU A 31 16.18 -13.83 11.03
C LEU A 31 16.81 -12.50 10.56
N ASP A 32 16.67 -11.43 11.35
CA ASP A 32 17.18 -10.09 11.02
C ASP A 32 16.57 -9.49 9.73
N ASN A 33 15.41 -9.99 9.30
CA ASN A 33 14.60 -9.40 8.25
C ASN A 33 13.39 -8.71 8.88
N ARG A 34 13.16 -7.45 8.50
CA ARG A 34 11.95 -6.71 8.87
C ARG A 34 10.99 -6.68 7.71
N TRP A 35 9.72 -6.92 8.01
CA TRP A 35 8.64 -6.97 7.04
C TRP A 35 7.52 -6.05 7.46
N ALA A 36 7.02 -5.27 6.51
CA ALA A 36 5.72 -4.63 6.61
C ALA A 36 4.90 -4.97 5.36
N ILE A 37 3.65 -5.35 5.56
CA ILE A 37 2.69 -5.58 4.47
C ILE A 37 1.59 -4.52 4.62
N LEU A 38 1.52 -3.63 3.64
CA LEU A 38 0.45 -2.66 3.52
C LEU A 38 -0.62 -3.23 2.60
N MET A 39 -1.84 -3.41 3.11
CA MET A 39 -3.04 -3.63 2.31
C MET A 39 -3.85 -2.33 2.23
N MET A 40 -4.32 -2.01 1.03
CA MET A 40 -4.96 -0.74 0.71
C MET A 40 -6.37 -0.99 0.14
N PRO A 41 -7.34 -0.12 0.45
CA PRO A 41 -8.72 -0.22 -0.03
C PRO A 41 -8.80 0.14 -1.52
N CYS A 42 -8.34 -0.76 -2.38
CA CYS A 42 -8.44 -0.62 -3.83
C CYS A 42 -8.45 -1.96 -4.57
N THR A 43 -8.68 -1.88 -5.87
CA THR A 43 -8.65 -3.04 -6.77
C THR A 43 -7.29 -3.73 -6.74
N TRP A 44 -7.32 -5.04 -6.99
CA TRP A 44 -6.14 -5.90 -6.88
C TRP A 44 -4.95 -5.33 -7.63
N ARG A 45 -3.84 -5.23 -6.89
CA ARG A 45 -2.51 -4.85 -7.34
C ARG A 45 -1.54 -5.36 -6.29
N TYR A 46 -0.35 -5.75 -6.70
CA TYR A 46 0.61 -6.36 -5.80
C TYR A 46 2.03 -5.89 -6.12
N GLU A 47 2.79 -5.57 -5.09
CA GLU A 47 4.18 -5.16 -5.18
C GLU A 47 4.98 -5.78 -4.04
N LEU A 48 6.19 -6.24 -4.37
CA LEU A 48 7.22 -6.58 -3.40
C LEU A 48 8.43 -5.67 -3.65
N ILE A 49 8.86 -4.99 -2.60
CA ILE A 49 10.08 -4.19 -2.59
C ILE A 49 11.04 -4.80 -1.58
N GLU A 50 12.22 -5.20 -2.05
CA GLU A 50 13.28 -5.73 -1.19
C GLU A 50 14.43 -4.74 -1.13
N ALA A 51 14.93 -4.51 0.09
CA ALA A 51 16.15 -3.80 0.36
C ALA A 51 17.18 -4.73 0.99
N TRP A 52 18.37 -4.80 0.39
CA TRP A 52 19.46 -5.66 0.83
C TRP A 52 20.62 -4.82 1.36
N TYR A 53 20.90 -4.95 2.65
CA TYR A 53 21.96 -4.19 3.31
C TYR A 53 23.36 -4.68 2.90
N PRO A 54 24.37 -3.78 2.91
CA PRO A 54 25.77 -4.18 2.70
C PRO A 54 26.19 -5.31 3.63
N ARG A 55 27.02 -6.22 3.09
CA ARG A 55 27.52 -7.43 3.78
C ARG A 55 26.44 -8.47 4.11
N SER A 56 25.22 -8.30 3.62
CA SER A 56 24.23 -9.38 3.60
C SER A 56 24.54 -10.38 2.48
N VAL A 57 23.92 -11.56 2.54
CA VAL A 57 24.07 -12.61 1.52
C VAL A 57 23.69 -12.12 0.12
N TRP A 58 22.77 -11.14 0.02
CA TRP A 58 22.27 -10.60 -1.25
C TRP A 58 22.94 -9.29 -1.68
N ASN A 59 23.81 -8.74 -0.83
CA ASN A 59 24.62 -7.58 -1.14
C ASN A 59 26.00 -7.70 -0.44
N PRO A 60 26.80 -8.73 -0.77
CA PRO A 60 28.03 -9.04 -0.04
C PRO A 60 29.14 -8.01 -0.26
N TYR A 61 29.16 -7.38 -1.45
CA TYR A 61 30.22 -6.45 -1.87
C TYR A 61 29.76 -5.00 -2.06
N GLY A 62 28.46 -4.70 -1.94
CA GLY A 62 27.96 -3.36 -2.18
C GLY A 62 28.33 -2.40 -1.05
N GLN A 63 28.60 -1.16 -1.44
CA GLN A 63 28.98 -0.06 -0.55
C GLN A 63 27.76 0.65 0.06
N GLY A 64 26.54 0.27 -0.34
CA GLY A 64 25.29 0.85 0.13
C GLY A 64 24.12 -0.12 -0.05
N ILE A 65 22.97 0.21 0.53
CA ILE A 65 21.77 -0.62 0.45
C ILE A 65 21.27 -0.67 -1.00
N GLU A 66 21.10 -1.87 -1.55
CA GLU A 66 20.44 -2.06 -2.85
C GLU A 66 18.94 -2.24 -2.64
N ILE A 67 18.11 -1.59 -3.45
CA ILE A 67 16.65 -1.71 -3.37
C ILE A 67 16.10 -2.05 -4.73
N ILE A 68 15.32 -3.12 -4.79
CA ILE A 68 14.65 -3.60 -6.00
C ILE A 68 13.14 -3.69 -5.75
N SER A 69 12.35 -3.33 -6.76
CA SER A 69 10.90 -3.51 -6.75
C SER A 69 10.45 -4.22 -8.01
N ASP A 70 9.49 -5.13 -7.84
CA ASP A 70 8.61 -5.57 -8.91
C ASP A 70 7.15 -5.44 -8.45
N TRP A 71 6.27 -5.08 -9.39
CA TRP A 71 4.86 -4.90 -9.14
C TRP A 71 3.98 -5.37 -10.30
N GLU A 72 2.71 -5.55 -10.03
CA GLU A 72 1.66 -5.77 -11.01
C GLU A 72 0.38 -5.05 -10.59
N PHE A 73 -0.35 -4.53 -11.58
CA PHE A 73 -1.67 -3.97 -11.35
C PHE A 73 -2.73 -5.06 -11.49
N TYR A 74 -3.94 -4.67 -11.89
CA TYR A 74 -5.03 -5.62 -12.10
C TYR A 74 -4.68 -6.72 -13.12
N LYS A 75 -3.98 -6.35 -14.21
CA LYS A 75 -3.49 -7.31 -15.20
C LYS A 75 -2.16 -7.90 -14.74
N PRO A 76 -1.99 -9.24 -14.83
CA PRO A 76 -0.78 -9.90 -14.36
C PRO A 76 0.44 -9.53 -15.23
N ARG A 77 1.64 -9.69 -14.67
CA ARG A 77 2.90 -9.48 -15.42
C ARG A 77 3.01 -10.42 -16.62
N LYS A 78 3.56 -9.90 -17.72
CA LYS A 78 3.92 -10.68 -18.91
C LYS A 78 5.34 -11.25 -18.82
N THR A 79 6.21 -10.61 -18.04
CA THR A 79 7.60 -11.00 -17.85
C THR A 79 7.84 -11.45 -16.41
N TYR A 80 8.83 -12.33 -16.22
CA TYR A 80 9.21 -12.82 -14.91
C TYR A 80 9.73 -11.68 -14.02
N ALA A 81 9.41 -11.72 -12.72
CA ALA A 81 9.91 -10.73 -11.76
C ALA A 81 11.44 -10.81 -11.64
N ARG A 82 12.10 -9.65 -11.57
CA ARG A 82 13.55 -9.52 -11.37
C ARG A 82 13.96 -10.00 -9.98
N ILE A 83 13.12 -9.76 -8.97
CA ILE A 83 13.25 -10.32 -7.62
C ILE A 83 13.20 -11.86 -7.63
N GLY A 84 12.60 -12.44 -8.67
CA GLY A 84 12.55 -13.88 -8.86
C GLY A 84 11.52 -14.57 -7.97
N GLY A 85 11.87 -15.74 -7.42
CA GLY A 85 10.92 -16.62 -6.73
C GLY A 85 10.24 -15.98 -5.50
N CYS A 86 10.97 -15.14 -4.76
CA CYS A 86 10.45 -14.44 -3.57
C CYS A 86 9.21 -13.62 -3.88
N TYR A 87 9.15 -12.96 -5.06
CA TYR A 87 7.99 -12.20 -5.51
C TYR A 87 6.73 -13.05 -5.57
N TYR A 88 6.80 -14.22 -6.20
CA TYR A 88 5.64 -15.07 -6.42
C TYR A 88 5.19 -15.78 -5.14
N SER A 89 6.12 -16.14 -4.27
CA SER A 89 5.78 -16.85 -3.03
C SER A 89 5.22 -15.93 -1.95
N ALA A 90 5.70 -14.68 -1.86
CA ALA A 90 5.03 -13.65 -1.07
C ALA A 90 3.62 -13.34 -1.61
N ARG A 91 3.47 -13.25 -2.94
CA ARG A 91 2.16 -13.04 -3.58
C ARG A 91 1.18 -14.16 -3.24
N LEU A 92 1.63 -15.41 -3.29
CA LEU A 92 0.82 -16.56 -2.92
C LEU A 92 0.30 -16.45 -1.48
N ALA A 93 1.17 -16.14 -0.51
CA ALA A 93 0.78 -16.00 0.89
C ALA A 93 -0.27 -14.90 1.11
N VAL A 94 -0.16 -13.78 0.39
CA VAL A 94 -1.17 -12.71 0.46
C VAL A 94 -2.49 -13.13 -0.20
N ASN A 95 -2.43 -13.79 -1.36
CA ASN A 95 -3.63 -14.29 -2.03
C ASN A 95 -4.39 -15.29 -1.16
N GLU A 96 -3.69 -16.22 -0.52
CA GLU A 96 -4.29 -17.17 0.42
C GLU A 96 -5.09 -16.45 1.52
N ASN A 97 -4.52 -15.38 2.10
CA ASN A 97 -5.18 -14.59 3.14
C ASN A 97 -6.44 -13.88 2.62
N LEU A 98 -6.34 -13.21 1.48
CA LEU A 98 -7.44 -12.43 0.91
C LEU A 98 -8.57 -13.34 0.40
N THR A 99 -8.24 -14.47 -0.22
CA THR A 99 -9.22 -15.48 -0.61
C THR A 99 -9.93 -16.03 0.62
N ALA A 100 -9.22 -16.38 1.70
CA ALA A 100 -9.82 -16.88 2.93
C ALA A 100 -10.76 -15.86 3.60
N ARG A 101 -10.47 -14.56 3.46
CA ARG A 101 -11.31 -13.46 3.96
C ARG A 101 -12.46 -13.11 3.03
N ASN A 102 -12.50 -13.67 1.81
CA ASN A 102 -13.36 -13.23 0.72
C ASN A 102 -13.29 -11.70 0.53
N ARG A 103 -12.08 -11.18 0.35
CA ARG A 103 -11.80 -9.74 0.16
C ARG A 103 -10.76 -9.50 -0.92
N GLN A 104 -10.79 -8.30 -1.50
CA GLN A 104 -9.76 -7.78 -2.40
C GLN A 104 -9.05 -6.58 -1.76
N ALA A 105 -7.75 -6.41 -2.07
CA ALA A 105 -6.98 -5.24 -1.69
C ALA A 105 -5.84 -4.97 -2.67
N GLY A 106 -5.32 -3.75 -2.67
CA GLY A 106 -4.00 -3.46 -3.21
C GLY A 106 -2.93 -3.73 -2.16
N VAL A 107 -1.79 -4.31 -2.54
CA VAL A 107 -0.80 -4.81 -1.57
C VAL A 107 0.60 -4.31 -1.93
N VAL A 108 1.31 -3.78 -0.94
CA VAL A 108 2.74 -3.44 -1.03
C VAL A 108 3.46 -4.09 0.15
N ILE A 109 4.43 -4.95 -0.16
CA ILE A 109 5.30 -5.56 0.84
C ILE A 109 6.66 -4.84 0.83
N PHE A 110 7.08 -4.41 2.01
CA PHE A 110 8.38 -3.84 2.29
C PHE A 110 9.20 -4.87 3.05
N ARG A 111 10.40 -5.16 2.55
CA ARG A 111 11.34 -6.08 3.19
C ARG A 111 12.72 -5.44 3.32
N GLU A 112 13.23 -5.37 4.54
CA GLU A 112 14.63 -5.04 4.83
C GLU A 112 15.36 -6.32 5.24
N ALA A 113 16.35 -6.74 4.44
CA ALA A 113 17.24 -7.84 4.79
C ALA A 113 18.57 -7.27 5.31
N HIS A 114 18.75 -7.30 6.63
CA HIS A 114 19.93 -6.78 7.30
C HIS A 114 21.11 -7.76 7.26
N ALA A 115 22.29 -7.28 7.66
CA ALA A 115 23.54 -8.03 7.57
C ALA A 115 23.61 -9.27 8.48
N GLY A 116 22.81 -9.34 9.56
CA GLY A 116 22.69 -10.51 10.41
C GLY A 116 21.90 -11.65 9.77
N TYR A 117 21.26 -11.42 8.62
CA TYR A 117 20.68 -12.50 7.81
C TYR A 117 21.78 -13.25 7.05
N ILE A 118 22.42 -14.20 7.76
CA ILE A 118 23.59 -14.93 7.28
C ILE A 118 23.28 -16.21 6.49
N MET A 119 22.01 -16.63 6.40
CA MET A 119 21.61 -17.89 5.76
C MET A 119 20.64 -17.69 4.59
N PRO A 120 20.92 -18.23 3.40
CA PRO A 120 19.98 -18.23 2.29
C PRO A 120 18.93 -19.35 2.47
N VAL A 121 17.93 -19.13 3.33
CA VAL A 121 16.84 -20.09 3.63
C VAL A 121 15.86 -20.27 2.45
N GLY A 122 16.15 -19.65 1.31
CA GLY A 122 15.39 -19.78 0.08
C GLY A 122 14.03 -19.08 0.12
N VAL A 123 13.22 -19.38 -0.89
CA VAL A 123 11.94 -18.73 -1.16
C VAL A 123 10.87 -19.05 -0.10
N TRP A 124 10.99 -20.20 0.57
CA TRP A 124 10.11 -20.61 1.66
C TRP A 124 10.11 -19.60 2.83
N ASN A 125 11.28 -19.06 3.17
CA ASN A 125 11.40 -18.07 4.25
C ASN A 125 10.53 -16.83 3.99
N VAL A 126 10.52 -16.34 2.75
CA VAL A 126 9.67 -15.21 2.36
C VAL A 126 8.20 -15.56 2.50
N ARG A 127 7.79 -16.73 1.99
CA ARG A 127 6.40 -17.18 2.06
C ARG A 127 5.89 -17.29 3.49
N GLU A 128 6.63 -17.96 4.37
CA GLU A 128 6.17 -18.19 5.74
C GLU A 128 6.20 -16.92 6.58
N ASN A 129 7.17 -16.02 6.41
CA ASN A 129 7.15 -14.74 7.11
C ASN A 129 5.97 -13.88 6.69
N VAL A 130 5.68 -13.79 5.38
CA VAL A 130 4.52 -13.06 4.89
C VAL A 130 3.23 -13.71 5.39
N ARG A 131 3.13 -15.04 5.35
CA ARG A 131 1.97 -15.80 5.84
C ARG A 131 1.75 -15.62 7.35
N ASP A 132 2.81 -15.63 8.14
CA ASP A 132 2.75 -15.38 9.59
C ASP A 132 2.29 -13.94 9.87
N ALA A 133 2.84 -12.96 9.15
CA ALA A 133 2.46 -11.56 9.30
C ALA A 133 0.97 -11.34 9.01
N VAL A 134 0.46 -11.81 7.87
CA VAL A 134 -0.95 -11.59 7.47
C VAL A 134 -1.97 -12.39 8.28
N LYS A 135 -1.54 -13.38 9.07
CA LYS A 135 -2.39 -14.11 10.03
C LYS A 135 -2.63 -13.32 11.32
N LYS A 136 -1.75 -12.37 11.65
CA LYS A 136 -1.88 -11.54 12.86
C LYS A 136 -2.96 -10.48 12.66
N VAL A 137 -3.43 -9.90 13.76
CA VAL A 137 -4.41 -8.80 13.71
C VAL A 137 -3.71 -7.56 13.13
N PRO A 138 -4.23 -6.96 12.04
CA PRO A 138 -3.62 -5.77 11.44
C PRO A 138 -3.79 -4.53 12.31
N LYS A 139 -2.87 -3.58 12.14
CA LYS A 139 -3.11 -2.18 12.51
C LYS A 139 -3.91 -1.51 11.39
N LYS A 140 -5.03 -0.88 11.74
CA LYS A 140 -5.92 -0.21 10.79
C LYS A 140 -5.72 1.30 10.79
N PHE A 141 -5.78 1.91 9.62
CA PHE A 141 -5.61 3.34 9.42
C PHE A 141 -6.62 3.87 8.39
N VAL A 142 -7.02 5.12 8.59
CA VAL A 142 -8.00 5.79 7.72
C VAL A 142 -7.35 6.29 6.42
N THR A 143 -6.08 6.70 6.47
CA THR A 143 -5.38 7.30 5.32
C THR A 143 -4.06 6.62 5.03
N LEU A 144 -3.66 6.65 3.76
CA LEU A 144 -2.35 6.15 3.30
C LEU A 144 -1.21 6.84 4.06
N SER A 145 -1.27 8.15 4.25
CA SER A 145 -0.22 8.93 4.91
C SER A 145 0.03 8.46 6.35
N VAL A 146 -1.02 8.17 7.12
CA VAL A 146 -0.89 7.67 8.49
C VAL A 146 -0.35 6.24 8.51
N ALA A 147 -0.79 5.38 7.58
CA ALA A 147 -0.25 4.03 7.44
C ALA A 147 1.25 4.04 7.09
N LEU A 148 1.67 4.90 6.15
CA LEU A 148 3.08 5.04 5.78
C LEU A 148 3.92 5.65 6.92
N ALA A 149 3.38 6.60 7.68
CA ALA A 149 4.05 7.13 8.87
C ALA A 149 4.26 6.04 9.92
N TYR A 150 3.29 5.15 10.12
CA TYR A 150 3.46 3.98 10.99
C TYR A 150 4.55 3.03 10.47
N ILE A 151 4.54 2.69 9.16
CA ILE A 151 5.57 1.81 8.57
C ILE A 151 6.97 2.42 8.71
N GLN A 152 7.11 3.75 8.56
CA GLN A 152 8.38 4.44 8.79
C GLN A 152 8.95 4.20 10.19
N THR A 153 8.11 3.98 11.21
CA THR A 153 8.61 3.67 12.57
C THR A 153 9.21 2.26 12.70
N LYS A 154 8.98 1.39 11.71
CA LYS A 154 9.42 -0.01 11.69
C LYS A 154 10.60 -0.26 10.76
N MET A 155 10.78 0.62 9.78
CA MET A 155 11.79 0.50 8.73
C MET A 155 12.94 1.47 8.99
N ASP A 156 14.16 1.01 8.80
CA ASP A 156 15.36 1.84 8.92
C ASP A 156 15.54 2.75 7.70
N ILE A 157 15.12 2.30 6.52
CA ILE A 157 15.20 3.07 5.28
C ILE A 157 14.08 4.15 5.27
N PRO A 158 14.41 5.41 4.98
CA PRO A 158 13.42 6.47 4.86
C PRO A 158 12.31 6.15 3.85
N MET A 159 11.07 6.42 4.21
CA MET A 159 9.85 6.17 3.43
C MET A 159 9.90 6.88 2.07
N THR A 160 10.55 8.03 1.98
CA THR A 160 10.79 8.73 0.71
C THR A 160 11.55 7.87 -0.30
N ARG A 161 12.49 7.05 0.16
CA ARG A 161 13.25 6.13 -0.69
C ARG A 161 12.39 4.96 -1.14
N TRP A 162 11.55 4.41 -0.25
CA TRP A 162 10.58 3.37 -0.61
C TRP A 162 9.57 3.85 -1.66
N ILE A 163 8.97 5.03 -1.44
CA ILE A 163 8.03 5.65 -2.40
C ILE A 163 8.70 5.90 -3.74
N ARG A 164 9.95 6.38 -3.76
CA ARG A 164 10.69 6.61 -5.01
C ARG A 164 10.99 5.31 -5.76
N THR A 165 11.09 4.17 -5.09
CA THR A 165 11.29 2.88 -5.76
C THR A 165 9.96 2.24 -6.17
N SER A 166 8.91 2.45 -5.39
CA SER A 166 7.62 1.79 -5.59
C SER A 166 6.92 2.22 -6.89
N GLY A 167 6.33 1.25 -7.59
CA GLY A 167 5.41 1.50 -8.70
C GLY A 167 3.99 1.81 -8.21
N ILE A 168 3.49 1.05 -7.23
CA ILE A 168 2.10 1.14 -6.77
C ILE A 168 1.86 2.37 -5.88
N LEU A 169 2.79 2.70 -4.98
CA LEU A 169 2.64 3.88 -4.13
C LEU A 169 2.69 5.17 -4.95
N LYS A 170 3.54 5.21 -6.00
CA LYS A 170 3.54 6.33 -6.94
C LYS A 170 2.21 6.46 -7.66
N ASP A 171 1.70 5.35 -8.20
CA ASP A 171 0.37 5.32 -8.82
C ASP A 171 -0.69 5.89 -7.86
N MET A 172 -0.71 5.44 -6.60
CA MET A 172 -1.69 5.92 -5.63
C MET A 172 -1.49 7.37 -5.16
N LEU A 173 -0.25 7.87 -5.08
CA LEU A 173 0.03 9.23 -4.62
C LEU A 173 -0.13 10.27 -5.74
N TYR A 174 0.18 9.91 -6.99
CA TYR A 174 0.12 10.83 -8.13
C TYR A 174 -1.20 10.76 -8.89
N GLN A 175 -1.86 9.60 -8.94
CA GLN A 175 -3.14 9.46 -9.60
C GLN A 175 -4.27 9.76 -8.61
N ARG A 176 -4.65 11.04 -8.49
CA ARG A 176 -5.92 11.45 -7.87
C ARG A 176 -7.03 10.65 -8.52
N ARG A 177 -7.81 9.92 -7.72
CA ARG A 177 -8.89 9.08 -8.26
C ARG A 177 -10.05 9.97 -8.65
N ILE A 178 -10.85 9.54 -9.64
CA ILE A 178 -12.08 10.23 -10.03
C ILE A 178 -13.02 10.40 -8.82
N GLU A 179 -12.95 9.50 -7.84
CA GLU A 179 -13.65 9.58 -6.55
C GLU A 179 -13.27 10.83 -5.73
N ASP A 180 -12.01 11.29 -5.81
CA ASP A 180 -11.58 12.55 -5.18
C ASP A 180 -12.23 13.79 -5.85
N PHE A 181 -12.64 13.66 -7.12
CA PHE A 181 -13.38 14.70 -7.84
C PHE A 181 -14.90 14.60 -7.60
N LEU A 182 -15.43 13.41 -7.35
CA LEU A 182 -16.85 13.18 -7.08
C LEU A 182 -17.22 13.32 -5.58
N GLY A 183 -16.23 13.32 -4.69
CA GLY A 183 -16.38 13.49 -3.24
C GLY A 183 -16.55 14.94 -2.75
N GLY A 184 -16.61 15.91 -3.66
CA GLY A 184 -16.98 17.29 -3.34
C GLY A 184 -18.45 17.39 -2.94
N ARG A 185 -18.80 16.97 -1.72
CA ARG A 185 -20.03 17.46 -1.09
C ARG A 185 -19.86 18.96 -0.97
N ALA A 186 -20.74 19.70 -1.64
CA ALA A 186 -20.95 21.11 -1.39
C ALA A 186 -21.01 21.33 0.12
N GLU A 187 -20.11 22.18 0.63
CA GLU A 187 -20.31 22.77 1.94
C GLU A 187 -21.70 23.43 1.92
N PRO A 188 -22.56 23.20 2.94
CA PRO A 188 -23.75 24.01 3.10
C PRO A 188 -23.27 25.44 3.27
N GLY A 189 -23.51 26.27 2.24
CA GLY A 189 -23.32 27.70 2.32
C GLY A 189 -24.06 28.21 3.55
N LEU A 190 -23.31 28.92 4.38
CA LEU A 190 -23.78 29.74 5.47
C LEU A 190 -25.05 30.49 5.03
N GLU A 191 -26.20 30.14 5.59
CA GLU A 191 -27.42 30.93 5.44
C GLU A 191 -27.12 32.34 5.94
N ALA A 192 -27.08 33.29 5.01
CA ALA A 192 -27.15 34.70 5.32
C ALA A 192 -28.49 34.92 6.04
N GLN A 193 -28.41 35.36 7.29
CA GLN A 193 -29.57 35.84 8.01
C GLN A 193 -30.02 37.13 7.33
N ASP A 194 -31.20 37.08 6.73
CA ASP A 194 -31.97 38.25 6.32
C ASP A 194 -32.33 39.05 7.58
N GLU A 195 -31.63 40.16 7.82
CA GLU A 195 -32.13 41.20 8.71
C GLU A 195 -33.14 42.06 7.92
N ASP A 196 -34.41 41.71 8.15
CA ASP A 196 -35.59 42.53 7.91
C ASP A 196 -35.52 43.81 8.75
N HIS A 197 -35.37 44.97 8.11
CA HIS A 197 -35.78 46.27 8.65
C HIS A 197 -36.47 47.09 7.54
N GLY A 198 -37.80 46.94 7.49
CA GLY A 198 -38.69 47.86 6.79
C GLY A 198 -39.16 49.05 7.64
N SER A 199 -39.67 50.07 6.93
CA SER A 199 -40.36 51.31 7.38
C SER A 199 -39.42 52.41 7.92
N GLU A 200 -39.45 53.69 7.52
CA GLU A 200 -40.36 54.58 6.80
C GLU A 200 -39.48 55.76 6.28
N GLY A 201 -39.65 56.36 5.10
CA GLY A 201 -40.73 57.27 4.75
C GLY A 201 -40.18 58.70 4.51
N GLN A 202 -40.64 59.35 3.43
CA GLN A 202 -40.49 60.77 3.03
C GLN A 202 -39.17 61.22 2.38
N HIS A 203 -39.09 62.25 1.52
CA HIS A 203 -39.94 62.80 0.46
C HIS A 203 -39.03 63.85 -0.23
N SER A 204 -39.14 63.97 -1.56
CA SER A 204 -38.87 65.20 -2.35
C SER A 204 -37.46 65.81 -2.53
N LEU A 205 -37.11 65.89 -3.82
CA LEU A 205 -36.54 67.04 -4.58
C LEU A 205 -35.00 67.21 -4.69
N GLN A 206 -34.60 67.31 -5.96
CA GLN A 206 -33.28 67.62 -6.53
C GLN A 206 -32.91 69.13 -6.38
N PRO A 207 -31.94 69.69 -7.14
CA PRO A 207 -30.47 69.56 -7.07
C PRO A 207 -29.79 70.95 -6.96
N ILE A 208 -28.51 71.04 -6.55
CA ILE A 208 -27.44 71.87 -7.16
C ILE A 208 -26.09 71.24 -6.83
#